data_AF-A0A949HZS4-F1
#
_entry.id   AF-A0A949HZS4-F1
#
_cell.length_a   1.000
_cell.length_b   1.000
_cell.length_c   1.000
_cell.angle_alpha   90.00
_cell.angle_beta   90.00
_cell.angle_gamma   90.00
#
_symmetry.space_group_name_H-M   'P 1'
#
loop_
_entity.id
_entity.type
_entity.pdbx_description
1 polymer ?
#
loop_
_entity_poly.entity_id
_entity_poly.type
_entity_poly.pdbx_seq_one_letter_code
_entity_poly.pdbx_strand_id
1 'polypeptide(L)'
;MSVFDLHSSVLADYRDYVRSFFTVADGRAREFIDRVLVQEQALWPEPMVQVSPSYARAAAVDDLVEHGVILRETAEIFRTERGSPTEFLELNERVENAAPQGQPFNLYQHQVEALERARRAESYLVTTGTGSGKSLTYFLPIIDAFLRRPTAADRVAALVVYPMNALVNSQLEALKKLKRGYEQRTDRRLVGRLYGI
;
A
#
# COMPACT_ATOMS: atom_id res chain seq x y z
N MET A 1 26.02 3.78 35.51
CA MET A 1 26.06 3.36 34.10
C MET A 1 25.02 4.20 33.38
N SER A 2 25.45 5.03 32.42
CA SER A 2 24.55 5.90 31.66
C SER A 2 23.90 5.16 30.49
N VAL A 3 22.85 5.75 29.90
CA VAL A 3 22.22 5.22 28.68
C VAL A 3 23.20 5.10 27.52
N PHE A 4 24.21 5.99 27.45
CA PHE A 4 25.25 5.98 26.42
C PHE A 4 26.27 4.87 26.65
N ASP A 5 26.59 4.54 27.91
CA ASP A 5 27.47 3.42 28.24
C ASP A 5 26.81 2.09 27.87
N LEU A 6 25.50 1.96 28.18
CA LEU A 6 24.72 0.78 27.81
C LEU A 6 24.64 0.63 26.28
N HIS A 7 24.32 1.71 25.56
CA HIS A 7 24.29 1.71 24.09
C HIS A 7 25.62 1.26 23.49
N SER A 8 26.74 1.80 23.99
CA SER A 8 28.08 1.43 23.53
C SER A 8 28.41 -0.04 23.79
N SER A 9 28.04 -0.57 24.96
CA SER A 9 28.22 -1.98 25.29
C SER A 9 27.40 -2.90 24.39
N VAL A 10 26.12 -2.58 24.16
CA VAL A 10 25.23 -3.39 23.32
C VAL A 10 25.69 -3.40 21.86
N LEU A 11 26.14 -2.26 21.33
CA LEU A 11 26.70 -2.20 19.98
C LEU A 11 27.99 -3.02 19.84
N ALA A 12 28.84 -3.03 20.88
CA ALA A 12 30.05 -3.85 20.88
C ALA A 12 29.70 -5.35 20.84
N ASP A 13 28.77 -5.81 21.69
CA ASP A 13 28.32 -7.19 21.72
C ASP A 13 27.68 -7.62 20.38
N TYR A 14 26.85 -6.74 19.80
CA TYR A 14 26.23 -7.00 18.50
C TYR A 14 27.26 -7.10 17.37
N ARG A 15 28.27 -6.23 17.35
CA ARG A 15 29.38 -6.29 16.38
C ARG A 15 30.11 -7.63 16.47
N ASP A 16 30.44 -8.07 17.68
CA ASP A 16 31.20 -9.30 17.88
C ASP A 16 30.37 -10.54 17.51
N TYR A 17 29.07 -10.51 17.82
CA TYR A 17 28.11 -11.52 17.36
C TYR A 17 28.04 -11.60 15.82
N VAL A 18 27.85 -10.48 15.11
CA VAL A 18 27.76 -10.49 13.65
C VAL A 18 29.07 -10.97 13.01
N ARG A 19 30.21 -10.55 13.56
CA ARG A 19 31.53 -11.04 13.11
C ARG A 19 31.68 -12.56 13.23
N SER A 20 31.05 -13.19 14.23
CA SER A 20 31.12 -14.64 14.41
C SER A 20 30.50 -15.44 13.25
N PHE A 21 29.60 -14.85 12.45
CA PHE A 21 29.01 -15.51 11.27
C PHE A 21 29.93 -15.52 10.05
N PHE A 22 30.95 -14.67 10.02
CA PHE A 22 31.80 -14.51 8.84
C PHE A 22 33.14 -15.22 9.03
N THR A 23 33.24 -16.45 8.50
CA THR A 23 34.54 -17.10 8.30
C THR A 23 34.98 -16.92 6.85
N VAL A 24 35.86 -15.95 6.61
CA VAL A 24 36.28 -15.58 5.23
C VAL A 24 37.74 -15.97 5.00
N ALA A 25 38.00 -16.95 4.14
CA ALA A 25 39.36 -17.41 3.88
C ALA A 25 40.21 -16.42 3.06
N ASP A 26 39.59 -15.66 2.14
CA ASP A 26 40.27 -14.65 1.31
C ASP A 26 40.54 -13.37 2.13
N GLY A 27 41.82 -12.97 2.21
CA GLY A 27 42.25 -11.80 2.97
C GLY A 27 41.65 -10.48 2.47
N ARG A 28 41.46 -10.30 1.17
CA ARG A 28 40.87 -9.08 0.58
C ARG A 28 39.39 -8.96 0.92
N ALA A 29 38.68 -10.08 0.87
CA ALA A 29 37.26 -10.12 1.25
C ALA A 29 37.09 -9.85 2.75
N ARG A 30 37.98 -10.39 3.59
CA ARG A 30 38.01 -10.08 5.03
C ARG A 30 38.27 -8.60 5.29
N GLU A 31 39.28 -8.01 4.64
CA GLU A 31 39.59 -6.58 4.76
C GLU A 31 38.43 -5.69 4.28
N PHE A 32 37.75 -6.07 3.19
CA PHE A 32 36.56 -5.37 2.72
C PHE A 32 35.44 -5.40 3.76
N ILE A 33 35.14 -6.59 4.30
CA ILE A 33 34.10 -6.77 5.32
C ILE A 33 34.46 -5.99 6.58
N ASP A 34 35.68 -6.10 7.08
CA ASP A 34 36.10 -5.34 8.27
C ASP A 34 36.02 -3.82 8.05
N ARG A 35 36.39 -3.33 6.86
CA ARG A 35 36.25 -1.91 6.52
C ARG A 35 34.78 -1.46 6.54
N VAL A 36 33.91 -2.17 5.82
CA VAL A 36 32.48 -1.81 5.71
C VAL A 36 31.76 -1.96 7.06
N LEU A 37 32.06 -3.01 7.82
CA LEU A 37 31.40 -3.28 9.10
C LEU A 37 31.89 -2.37 10.23
N VAL A 38 33.20 -2.10 10.30
CA VAL A 38 33.81 -1.42 11.46
C VAL A 38 34.02 0.06 11.20
N GLN A 39 34.57 0.43 10.04
CA GLN A 39 34.93 1.82 9.75
C GLN A 39 33.73 2.62 9.25
N GLU A 40 32.86 2.00 8.45
CA GLU A 40 31.70 2.68 7.86
C GLU A 40 30.41 2.54 8.70
N GLN A 41 30.46 1.82 9.83
CA GLN A 41 29.31 1.56 10.73
C GLN A 41 28.05 1.06 9.99
N ALA A 42 28.23 0.36 8.87
CA ALA A 42 27.13 0.07 7.94
C ALA A 42 25.98 -0.75 8.54
N LEU A 43 26.24 -1.53 9.60
CA LEU A 43 25.23 -2.33 10.30
C LEU A 43 24.52 -1.60 11.44
N TRP A 44 25.08 -0.50 11.94
CA TRP A 44 24.52 0.30 13.03
C TRP A 44 24.67 1.79 12.71
N PRO A 45 24.05 2.27 11.64
CA PRO A 45 24.06 3.70 11.33
C PRO A 45 23.41 4.48 12.48
N GLU A 46 23.75 5.77 12.59
CA GLU A 46 23.07 6.65 13.52
C GLU A 46 21.54 6.62 13.27
N PRO A 47 20.73 6.69 14.34
CA PRO A 47 19.28 6.65 14.19
C PRO A 47 18.80 7.81 13.31
N MET A 48 18.27 7.47 12.14
CA MET A 48 17.74 8.46 11.22
C MET A 48 16.35 8.90 11.68
N VAL A 49 16.26 10.13 12.18
CA VAL A 49 14.97 10.77 12.47
C VAL A 49 14.47 11.46 11.20
N GLN A 50 13.55 10.81 10.50
CA GLN A 50 12.92 11.36 9.30
C GLN A 50 11.50 11.85 9.62
N VAL A 51 11.24 13.13 9.38
CA VAL A 51 9.89 13.69 9.38
C VAL A 51 9.27 13.40 8.01
N SER A 52 8.23 12.56 7.97
CA SER A 52 7.46 12.28 6.75
C SER A 52 6.16 13.07 6.80
N PRO A 53 6.06 14.24 6.13
CA PRO A 53 4.82 14.99 6.10
C PRO A 53 3.71 14.18 5.42
N SER A 54 2.48 14.36 5.89
CA SER A 54 1.31 13.72 5.29
C SER A 54 1.14 14.14 3.83
N TYR A 55 0.71 13.22 2.98
CA TYR A 55 0.38 13.54 1.58
C TYR A 55 -0.79 14.52 1.50
N ALA A 56 -0.75 15.41 0.51
CA ALA A 56 -1.84 16.34 0.23
C ALA A 56 -3.13 15.59 -0.10
N ARG A 57 -4.22 15.94 0.60
CA ARG A 57 -5.58 15.50 0.28
C ARG A 57 -6.07 16.26 -0.95
N ALA A 58 -6.87 15.59 -1.78
CA ALA A 58 -7.42 16.18 -2.99
C ALA A 58 -8.94 16.21 -2.99
N ALA A 59 -9.59 15.05 -2.94
CA ALA A 59 -11.04 14.95 -3.07
C ALA A 59 -11.58 13.67 -2.44
N ALA A 60 -12.80 13.71 -1.90
CA ALA A 60 -13.54 12.50 -1.60
C ALA A 60 -14.05 11.84 -2.88
N VAL A 61 -14.28 10.53 -2.84
CA VAL A 61 -14.89 9.81 -3.97
C VAL A 61 -16.27 10.37 -4.35
N ASP A 62 -16.98 10.98 -3.41
CA ASP A 62 -18.27 11.63 -3.67
C ASP A 62 -18.12 12.91 -4.50
N ASP A 63 -17.12 13.73 -4.19
CA ASP A 63 -16.82 14.93 -4.97
C ASP A 63 -16.50 14.54 -6.43
N LEU A 64 -15.77 13.43 -6.63
CA LEU A 64 -15.46 12.93 -7.97
C LEU A 64 -16.70 12.47 -8.75
N VAL A 65 -17.77 12.02 -8.08
CA VAL A 65 -19.04 11.67 -8.74
C VAL A 65 -19.76 12.94 -9.19
N GLU A 66 -19.80 13.97 -8.36
CA GLU A 66 -20.44 15.26 -8.68
C GLU A 66 -19.83 15.89 -9.93
N HIS A 67 -18.52 15.75 -10.11
CA HIS A 67 -17.79 16.23 -11.29
C HIS A 67 -17.79 15.24 -12.47
N GLY A 68 -18.52 14.12 -12.38
CA GLY A 68 -18.60 13.10 -13.44
C GLY A 68 -17.28 12.38 -13.73
N VAL A 69 -16.33 12.41 -12.79
CA VAL A 69 -15.01 11.79 -12.94
C VAL A 69 -15.12 10.27 -12.82
N ILE A 70 -15.87 9.79 -11.81
CA ILE A 70 -16.16 8.36 -11.59
C ILE A 70 -17.66 8.11 -11.55
N LEU A 71 -18.06 6.84 -11.71
CA LEU A 71 -19.45 6.43 -11.53
C LEU A 71 -19.87 6.46 -10.05
N ARG A 72 -21.16 6.72 -9.78
CA ARG A 72 -21.73 6.62 -8.41
C ARG A 72 -21.44 5.26 -7.77
N GLU A 73 -21.63 4.18 -8.52
CA GLU A 73 -21.36 2.82 -8.04
C GLU A 73 -19.88 2.61 -7.69
N THR A 74 -18.95 3.29 -8.39
CA THR A 74 -17.54 3.27 -8.00
C THR A 74 -17.36 3.90 -6.62
N ALA A 75 -17.93 5.08 -6.38
CA ALA A 75 -17.85 5.74 -5.08
C ALA A 75 -18.52 4.93 -3.94
N GLU A 76 -19.54 4.13 -4.23
CA GLU A 76 -20.19 3.23 -3.25
C GLU A 76 -19.28 2.06 -2.84
N ILE A 77 -18.45 1.57 -3.77
CA ILE A 77 -17.47 0.50 -3.52
C ILE A 77 -16.33 1.02 -2.64
N PHE A 78 -15.80 2.21 -2.93
CA PHE A 78 -14.64 2.78 -2.24
C PHE A 78 -15.04 3.52 -0.95
N ARG A 79 -15.61 2.76 -0.02
CA ARG A 79 -15.99 3.20 1.34
C ARG A 79 -15.60 2.18 2.38
N THR A 80 -15.01 2.65 3.48
CA THR A 80 -14.69 1.86 4.68
C THR A 80 -15.24 2.54 5.91
N GLU A 81 -14.99 1.97 7.09
CA GLU A 81 -15.50 2.49 8.35
C GLU A 81 -14.93 3.88 8.69
N ARG A 82 -13.68 4.16 8.29
CA ARG A 82 -12.97 5.42 8.58
C ARG A 82 -12.66 6.27 7.33
N GLY A 83 -13.00 5.79 6.13
CA GLY A 83 -12.85 6.57 4.89
C GLY A 83 -11.40 6.88 4.51
N SER A 84 -10.43 6.12 5.02
CA SER A 84 -9.01 6.36 4.73
C SER A 84 -8.53 5.56 3.51
N PRO A 85 -7.85 6.20 2.53
CA PRO A 85 -7.20 5.52 1.41
C PRO A 85 -6.05 4.59 1.82
N THR A 86 -5.44 4.81 2.99
CA THR A 86 -4.31 4.00 3.48
C THR A 86 -4.78 2.67 4.07
N GLU A 87 -6.02 2.63 4.56
CA GLU A 87 -6.61 1.42 5.15
C GLU A 87 -6.89 0.34 4.14
N PHE A 88 -6.86 0.64 2.84
CA PHE A 88 -7.14 -0.33 1.78
C PHE A 88 -6.37 -1.64 1.98
N LEU A 89 -5.14 -1.61 2.53
CA LEU A 89 -4.34 -2.81 2.85
C LEU A 89 -4.48 -3.30 4.29
N GLU A 90 -4.91 -2.43 5.20
CA GLU A 90 -5.00 -2.67 6.64
C GLU A 90 -6.41 -3.14 7.08
N LEU A 91 -7.31 -3.43 6.14
CA LEU A 91 -8.71 -3.83 6.39
C LEU A 91 -8.91 -5.08 7.28
N ASN A 92 -7.85 -5.65 7.87
CA ASN A 92 -7.86 -6.84 8.74
C ASN A 92 -8.31 -6.58 10.18
N GLU A 93 -8.47 -5.32 10.58
CA GLU A 93 -8.95 -4.99 11.92
C GLU A 93 -10.48 -4.92 11.96
N ARG A 94 -11.10 -5.61 12.93
CA ARG A 94 -12.51 -5.42 13.25
C ARG A 94 -12.64 -4.08 13.98
N VAL A 95 -13.42 -3.14 13.46
CA VAL A 95 -13.79 -1.94 14.21
C VAL A 95 -15.20 -2.12 14.74
N GLU A 96 -15.36 -2.04 16.05
CA GLU A 96 -16.64 -2.28 16.74
C GLU A 96 -17.68 -1.15 16.54
N ASN A 97 -17.45 -0.18 15.66
CA ASN A 97 -18.35 0.95 15.41
C ASN A 97 -18.29 1.41 13.94
N ALA A 98 -18.61 0.51 13.01
CA ALA A 98 -18.74 0.83 11.59
C ALA A 98 -19.89 1.81 11.36
N ALA A 99 -19.63 2.93 10.66
CA ALA A 99 -20.71 3.81 10.20
C ALA A 99 -21.69 3.01 9.32
N PRO A 100 -23.02 3.14 9.49
CA PRO A 100 -24.02 2.32 8.77
C PRO A 100 -23.87 2.35 7.24
N GLN A 101 -23.40 3.47 6.69
CA GLN A 101 -23.21 3.69 5.25
C GLN A 101 -21.75 3.65 4.79
N GLY A 102 -20.79 3.46 5.70
CA GLY A 102 -19.36 3.62 5.41
C GLY A 102 -18.96 5.06 5.05
N GLN A 103 -17.80 5.49 5.50
CA GLN A 103 -17.23 6.79 5.14
C GLN A 103 -16.57 6.72 3.75
N PRO A 104 -16.75 7.74 2.91
CA PRO A 104 -16.13 7.81 1.59
C PRO A 104 -14.61 7.93 1.72
N PHE A 105 -13.89 7.32 0.77
CA PHE A 105 -12.45 7.51 0.68
C PHE A 105 -12.12 8.98 0.38
N ASN A 106 -11.32 9.60 1.25
CA ASN A 106 -10.77 10.94 1.02
C ASN A 106 -9.39 10.83 0.36
N LEU A 107 -9.34 10.90 -0.98
CA LEU A 107 -8.17 10.57 -1.78
C LEU A 107 -7.03 11.58 -1.64
N TYR A 108 -5.81 11.09 -1.79
CA TYR A 108 -4.63 11.92 -1.94
C TYR A 108 -4.46 12.41 -3.38
N GLN A 109 -3.72 13.51 -3.56
CA GLN A 109 -3.45 14.11 -4.85
C GLN A 109 -2.90 13.11 -5.89
N HIS A 110 -1.92 12.30 -5.52
CA HIS A 110 -1.34 11.29 -6.42
C HIS A 110 -2.34 10.21 -6.88
N GLN A 111 -3.41 9.96 -6.11
CA GLN A 111 -4.47 9.02 -6.48
C GLN A 111 -5.42 9.64 -7.49
N VAL A 112 -5.79 10.91 -7.30
CA VAL A 112 -6.62 11.67 -8.25
C VAL A 112 -5.88 11.88 -9.57
N GLU A 113 -4.60 12.27 -9.53
CA GLU A 113 -3.79 12.44 -10.74
C GLU A 113 -3.65 11.14 -11.54
N ALA A 114 -3.45 10.00 -10.86
CA ALA A 114 -3.39 8.70 -11.52
C ALA A 114 -4.72 8.31 -12.14
N LEU A 115 -5.84 8.57 -11.46
CA LEU A 115 -7.18 8.36 -11.99
C LEU A 115 -7.42 9.20 -13.26
N GLU A 116 -7.03 10.47 -13.27
CA GLU A 116 -7.17 11.34 -14.44
C GLU A 116 -6.34 10.85 -15.63
N ARG A 117 -5.09 10.46 -15.41
CA ARG A 117 -4.24 9.86 -16.45
C ARG A 117 -4.83 8.56 -16.99
N ALA A 118 -5.31 7.68 -16.10
CA ALA A 118 -5.96 6.44 -16.49
C ALA A 118 -7.21 6.66 -17.34
N ARG A 119 -8.04 7.67 -17.02
CA ARG A 119 -9.23 8.04 -17.82
C ARG A 119 -8.89 8.51 -19.23
N ARG A 120 -7.71 9.11 -19.42
CA ARG A 120 -7.17 9.50 -20.73
C ARG A 120 -6.50 8.33 -21.48
N ALA A 121 -6.54 7.12 -20.92
CA ALA A 121 -5.85 5.94 -21.42
C ALA A 121 -4.32 6.14 -21.53
N GLU A 122 -3.75 6.98 -20.67
CA GLU A 122 -2.31 7.21 -20.59
C GLU A 122 -1.64 6.18 -19.67
N SER A 123 -0.43 5.73 -20.04
CA SER A 123 0.42 4.96 -19.14
C SER A 123 1.10 5.90 -18.14
N TYR A 124 1.24 5.49 -16.89
CA TYR A 124 1.86 6.31 -15.84
C TYR A 124 2.67 5.47 -14.85
N LEU A 125 3.65 6.12 -14.22
CA LEU A 125 4.44 5.58 -13.11
C LEU A 125 4.12 6.41 -11.86
N VAL A 126 3.83 5.73 -10.75
CA VAL A 126 3.61 6.37 -9.45
C VAL A 126 4.78 6.06 -8.54
N THR A 127 5.47 7.10 -8.08
CA THR A 127 6.58 7.00 -7.12
C THR A 127 6.18 7.67 -5.81
N THR A 128 5.81 6.88 -4.81
CA THR A 128 5.44 7.34 -3.46
C THR A 128 6.01 6.38 -2.41
N GLY A 129 6.08 6.82 -1.16
CA GLY A 129 6.51 5.98 -0.05
C GLY A 129 5.55 4.82 0.25
N THR A 130 6.04 3.83 0.99
CA THR A 130 5.23 2.73 1.54
C THR A 130 4.08 3.28 2.38
N GLY A 131 2.91 2.64 2.34
CA GLY A 131 1.73 3.08 3.09
C GLY A 131 1.00 4.30 2.53
N SER A 132 1.46 4.91 1.43
CA SER A 132 0.81 6.08 0.80
C SER A 132 -0.58 5.82 0.22
N GLY A 133 -1.02 4.56 0.17
CA GLY A 133 -2.25 4.18 -0.52
C GLY A 133 -2.09 4.06 -2.05
N LYS A 134 -0.85 3.82 -2.53
CA LYS A 134 -0.57 3.64 -3.97
C LYS A 134 -1.44 2.58 -4.66
N SER A 135 -1.99 1.61 -3.91
CA SER A 135 -2.88 0.59 -4.49
C SER A 135 -4.11 1.19 -5.16
N LEU A 136 -4.59 2.32 -4.65
CA LEU A 136 -5.76 3.01 -5.22
C LEU A 136 -5.45 3.72 -6.53
N THR A 137 -4.19 4.01 -6.84
CA THR A 137 -3.85 4.66 -8.12
C THR A 137 -4.21 3.78 -9.30
N TYR A 138 -4.22 2.46 -9.15
CA TYR A 138 -4.61 1.52 -10.20
C TYR A 138 -5.96 0.83 -9.94
N PHE A 139 -6.30 0.46 -8.71
CA PHE A 139 -7.58 -0.24 -8.47
C PHE A 139 -8.81 0.65 -8.67
N LEU A 140 -8.76 1.92 -8.27
CA LEU A 140 -9.85 2.86 -8.48
C LEU A 140 -10.17 3.03 -9.97
N PRO A 141 -9.21 3.37 -10.86
CA PRO A 141 -9.50 3.47 -12.29
C PRO A 141 -9.84 2.14 -12.95
N ILE A 142 -9.24 1.02 -12.53
CA ILE A 142 -9.59 -0.31 -13.08
C ILE A 142 -11.06 -0.64 -12.81
N ILE A 143 -11.52 -0.44 -11.57
CA ILE A 143 -12.90 -0.73 -11.20
C ILE A 143 -13.88 0.22 -11.88
N ASP A 144 -13.57 1.52 -11.94
CA ASP A 144 -14.41 2.50 -12.66
C ASP A 144 -14.52 2.16 -14.15
N ALA A 145 -13.40 1.83 -14.81
CA ALA A 145 -13.38 1.43 -16.21
C ALA A 145 -14.19 0.14 -16.46
N PHE A 146 -14.06 -0.85 -15.58
CA PHE A 146 -14.82 -2.10 -15.64
C PHE A 146 -16.33 -1.86 -15.50
N LEU A 147 -16.74 -1.00 -14.55
CA LEU A 147 -18.16 -0.67 -14.37
C LEU A 147 -18.74 0.12 -15.54
N ARG A 148 -17.95 1.00 -16.17
CA ARG A 148 -18.36 1.73 -17.38
C ARG A 148 -18.53 0.84 -18.60
N ARG A 149 -17.72 -0.22 -18.70
CA ARG A 149 -17.69 -1.14 -19.84
C ARG A 149 -17.60 -2.57 -19.33
N PRO A 150 -18.71 -3.15 -18.84
CA PRO A 150 -18.72 -4.51 -18.33
C PRO A 150 -18.22 -5.48 -19.40
N THR A 151 -17.21 -6.27 -19.07
CA THR A 151 -16.76 -7.34 -19.95
C THR A 151 -17.70 -8.53 -19.83
N ALA A 152 -17.75 -9.38 -20.86
CA ALA A 152 -18.44 -10.66 -20.77
C ALA A 152 -17.90 -11.48 -19.58
N ALA A 153 -18.74 -12.31 -18.96
CA ALA A 153 -18.44 -13.00 -17.70
C ALA A 153 -17.19 -13.91 -17.74
N ASP A 154 -16.74 -14.27 -18.94
CA ASP A 154 -15.59 -15.10 -19.26
C ASP A 154 -14.34 -14.31 -19.66
N ARG A 155 -14.40 -12.97 -19.71
CA ARG A 155 -13.28 -12.12 -20.12
C ARG A 155 -12.62 -11.42 -18.93
N VAL A 156 -11.29 -11.44 -18.93
CA VAL A 156 -10.45 -10.72 -17.97
C VAL A 156 -10.49 -9.22 -18.26
N ALA A 157 -10.87 -8.42 -17.29
CA ALA A 157 -10.91 -6.95 -17.40
C ALA A 157 -9.57 -6.28 -17.11
N ALA A 158 -8.78 -6.83 -16.19
CA ALA A 158 -7.46 -6.32 -15.81
C ALA A 158 -6.57 -7.43 -15.23
N LEU A 159 -5.25 -7.28 -15.41
CA LEU A 159 -4.22 -8.13 -14.80
C LEU A 159 -3.36 -7.25 -13.87
N VAL A 160 -3.28 -7.63 -12.60
CA VAL A 160 -2.44 -6.94 -11.61
C VAL A 160 -1.38 -7.92 -11.12
N VAL A 161 -0.11 -7.54 -11.29
CA VAL A 161 1.04 -8.41 -10.98
C VAL A 161 1.75 -7.90 -9.74
N TYR A 162 2.00 -8.79 -8.79
CA TYR A 162 2.79 -8.51 -7.59
C TYR A 162 4.00 -9.45 -7.52
N PRO A 163 5.11 -9.02 -6.90
CA PRO A 163 6.31 -9.83 -6.80
C PRO A 163 6.22 -10.98 -5.79
N MET A 164 5.23 -10.97 -4.88
CA MET A 164 5.12 -11.95 -3.79
C MET A 164 3.67 -12.38 -3.57
N ASN A 165 3.44 -13.68 -3.36
CA ASN A 165 2.10 -14.25 -3.10
C ASN A 165 1.44 -13.63 -1.85
N ALA A 166 2.22 -13.31 -0.82
CA ALA A 166 1.70 -12.64 0.37
C ALA A 166 1.05 -11.28 0.03
N LEU A 167 1.66 -10.51 -0.89
CA LEU A 167 1.08 -9.26 -1.37
C LEU A 167 -0.18 -9.54 -2.19
N VAL A 168 -0.16 -10.53 -3.11
CA VAL A 168 -1.35 -10.91 -3.88
C VAL A 168 -2.53 -11.21 -2.95
N ASN A 169 -2.31 -12.04 -1.94
CA ASN A 169 -3.34 -12.45 -0.99
C ASN A 169 -3.89 -11.28 -0.18
N SER A 170 -3.02 -10.40 0.32
CA SER A 170 -3.44 -9.19 1.03
C SER A 170 -4.32 -8.28 0.17
N GLN A 171 -3.97 -8.10 -1.11
CA GLN A 171 -4.70 -7.24 -2.04
C GLN A 171 -6.03 -7.87 -2.46
N LEU A 172 -6.06 -9.19 -2.63
CA LEU A 172 -7.29 -9.93 -2.91
C LEU A 172 -8.28 -9.82 -1.74
N GLU A 173 -7.82 -9.98 -0.50
CA GLU A 173 -8.68 -9.83 0.68
C GLU A 173 -9.19 -8.39 0.84
N ALA A 174 -8.36 -7.39 0.53
CA ALA A 174 -8.78 -6.00 0.50
C ALA A 174 -9.96 -5.76 -0.47
N LEU A 175 -9.83 -6.24 -1.70
CA LEU A 175 -10.89 -6.14 -2.71
C LEU A 175 -12.16 -6.91 -2.31
N LYS A 176 -12.01 -8.11 -1.75
CA LYS A 176 -13.15 -8.89 -1.23
C LYS A 176 -13.87 -8.14 -0.10
N LYS A 177 -13.15 -7.41 0.74
CA LYS A 177 -13.76 -6.60 1.80
C LYS A 177 -14.53 -5.40 1.25
N LEU A 178 -13.97 -4.67 0.27
CA LEU A 178 -14.72 -3.62 -0.43
C LEU A 178 -15.99 -4.18 -1.07
N LYS A 179 -15.89 -5.33 -1.75
CA LYS A 179 -17.04 -6.03 -2.32
C LYS A 179 -18.10 -6.34 -1.26
N ARG A 180 -17.71 -7.00 -0.16
CA ARG A 180 -18.66 -7.33 0.93
C ARG A 180 -19.30 -6.08 1.52
N GLY A 181 -18.51 -5.03 1.77
CA GLY A 181 -19.01 -3.77 2.31
C GLY A 181 -20.01 -3.11 1.38
N TYR A 182 -19.72 -3.07 0.08
CA TYR A 182 -20.66 -2.57 -0.93
C TYR A 182 -21.97 -3.36 -0.96
N GLU A 183 -21.89 -4.69 -1.03
CA GLU A 183 -23.07 -5.57 -1.10
C GLU A 183 -23.94 -5.45 0.14
N GLN A 184 -23.35 -5.34 1.33
CA GLN A 184 -24.08 -5.15 2.58
C GLN A 184 -24.79 -3.80 2.67
N ARG A 185 -24.17 -2.73 2.17
CA ARG A 185 -24.71 -1.37 2.26
C ARG A 185 -25.76 -1.05 1.21
N THR A 186 -25.67 -1.68 0.04
CA THR A 186 -26.51 -1.35 -1.13
C THR A 186 -27.54 -2.42 -1.45
N ASP A 187 -27.43 -3.62 -0.86
CA ASP A 187 -28.21 -4.82 -1.22
C ASP A 187 -28.07 -5.21 -2.71
N ARG A 188 -27.03 -4.71 -3.38
CA ARG A 188 -26.71 -4.99 -4.79
C ARG A 188 -25.48 -5.87 -4.87
N ARG A 189 -25.53 -6.90 -5.73
CA ARG A 189 -24.38 -7.76 -5.99
C ARG A 189 -23.37 -7.06 -6.91
N LEU A 190 -22.10 -7.00 -6.52
CA LEU A 190 -21.05 -6.55 -7.42
C LEU A 190 -20.77 -7.63 -8.46
N VAL A 191 -21.08 -7.33 -9.73
CA VAL A 191 -20.87 -8.23 -10.86
C VAL A 191 -19.37 -8.29 -11.17
N GLY A 192 -18.81 -9.49 -11.27
CA GLY A 192 -17.38 -9.70 -11.49
C GLY A 192 -16.80 -10.75 -10.54
N ARG A 193 -15.75 -11.45 -10.98
CA ARG A 193 -15.03 -12.43 -10.16
C ARG A 193 -13.59 -11.98 -9.98
N LEU A 194 -13.10 -12.06 -8.75
CA LEU A 194 -11.71 -11.81 -8.41
C LEU A 194 -10.98 -13.16 -8.36
N TYR A 195 -9.89 -13.27 -9.12
CA TYR A 195 -9.02 -14.44 -9.13
C TYR A 195 -7.67 -14.02 -8.55
N GLY A 196 -7.13 -14.83 -7.64
CA GLY A 196 -5.74 -14.74 -7.17
C GLY A 196 -5.08 -16.09 -7.34
N ILE A 197 -3.83 -16.09 -7.81
CA ILE A 197 -2.99 -17.27 -8.01
C ILE A 197 -1.83 -17.17 -7.03
#